data_AF-A0A182RUP7-F1
#
_entry.id   AF-A0A182RUP7-F1
#
_cell.length_a   1.000
_cell.length_b   1.000
_cell.length_c   1.000
_cell.angle_alpha   90.00
_cell.angle_beta   90.00
_cell.angle_gamma   90.00
#
_symmetry.space_group_name_H-M   'P 1'
#
loop_
_entity.id
_entity.type
_entity.pdbx_description
1 polymer ?
#
loop_
_entity_poly.entity_id
_entity_poly.type
_entity_poly.pdbx_seq_one_letter_code
_entity_poly.pdbx_strand_id
1 'polypeptide(L)'
;MHTSRKALNMIKYLILMLTFMCVVIEIIQIVVGAVLHRLFATYTVFIDNDFVRATHFLIAVGIVLVFLSIFGFAAIIFENVIMIFLYAGMFSLVVILEIILASAAFSMYNRVDSMLTRRMNVVIQQFHTDRFMRVSFNHMQNSMNCCGIQSYVDWTNFHPDRELPSSCCRRYEEGCMPHERGCHAPMSDFMGSRIHMIATGTTIIVVFQVVCIITAIIMGARLSLV
;
A
#
# COMPACT_ATOMS: atom_id res chain seq x y z
N MET A 1 28.19 -17.66 36.38
CA MET A 1 28.28 -16.37 35.64
C MET A 1 28.70 -16.52 34.17
N HIS A 2 29.77 -17.25 33.82
CA HIS A 2 30.29 -17.27 32.44
C HIS A 2 29.31 -17.83 31.38
N THR A 3 28.56 -18.88 31.69
CA THR A 3 27.56 -19.48 30.77
C THR A 3 26.37 -18.55 30.51
N SER A 4 25.99 -17.75 31.51
CA SER A 4 24.91 -16.75 31.41
C SER A 4 25.28 -15.58 30.49
N ARG A 5 26.53 -15.10 30.55
CA ARG A 5 27.01 -14.01 29.68
C ARG A 5 27.18 -14.44 28.21
N LYS A 6 27.56 -15.69 27.94
CA LYS A 6 27.59 -16.24 26.56
C LYS A 6 26.18 -16.28 25.94
N ALA A 7 25.17 -16.72 26.70
CA ALA A 7 23.78 -16.76 26.25
C ALA A 7 23.22 -15.35 25.96
N LEU A 8 23.51 -14.37 26.82
CA LEU A 8 23.12 -12.96 26.60
C LEU A 8 23.73 -12.39 25.32
N ASN A 9 25.01 -12.68 25.04
CA ASN A 9 25.67 -12.25 23.82
C ASN A 9 25.04 -12.87 22.55
N MET A 10 24.64 -14.15 22.59
CA MET A 10 23.92 -14.76 21.46
C MET A 10 22.58 -14.07 21.19
N ILE A 11 21.80 -13.79 22.25
CA ILE A 11 20.54 -13.07 22.14
C ILE A 11 20.78 -11.67 21.57
N LYS A 12 21.81 -10.96 22.03
CA LYS A 12 22.19 -9.65 21.54
C LYS A 12 22.43 -9.66 20.03
N TYR A 13 23.27 -10.57 19.53
CA TYR A 13 23.56 -10.67 18.09
C TYR A 13 22.32 -11.06 17.27
N LEU A 14 21.47 -11.94 17.79
CA LEU A 14 20.21 -12.30 17.13
C LEU A 14 19.30 -11.08 16.98
N ILE A 15 19.08 -10.30 18.05
CA ILE A 15 18.21 -9.11 17.98
C ILE A 15 18.82 -8.05 17.06
N LEU A 16 20.14 -7.82 17.10
CA LEU A 16 20.80 -6.89 16.17
C LEU A 16 20.59 -7.29 14.71
N MET A 17 20.66 -8.59 14.40
CA MET A 17 20.40 -9.11 13.06
C MET A 17 18.94 -8.94 12.64
N LEU A 18 17.99 -9.22 13.55
CA LEU A 18 16.56 -9.00 13.31
C LEU A 18 16.23 -7.52 13.10
N THR A 19 16.75 -6.62 13.94
CA THR A 19 16.56 -5.17 13.80
C THR A 19 17.16 -4.65 12.49
N PHE A 20 18.28 -5.21 12.01
CA PHE A 20 18.82 -4.89 10.69
C PHE A 20 17.89 -5.31 9.56
N MET A 21 17.32 -6.52 9.63
CA MET A 21 16.31 -6.96 8.66
C MET A 21 15.08 -6.06 8.67
N CYS A 22 14.63 -5.62 9.85
CA CYS A 22 13.53 -4.66 9.97
C CYS A 22 13.84 -3.37 9.19
N VAL A 23 15.03 -2.77 9.35
CA VAL A 23 15.39 -1.56 8.58
C VAL A 23 15.23 -1.80 7.07
N VAL A 24 15.68 -2.94 6.56
CA VAL A 24 15.57 -3.27 5.13
C VAL A 24 14.10 -3.39 4.72
N ILE A 25 13.28 -4.09 5.51
CA ILE A 25 11.84 -4.26 5.26
C ILE A 25 11.12 -2.89 5.26
N GLU A 26 11.46 -2.00 6.18
CA GLU A 26 10.86 -0.67 6.27
C GLU A 26 11.24 0.23 5.10
N ILE A 27 12.49 0.16 4.63
CA ILE A 27 12.90 0.86 3.41
C ILE A 27 12.10 0.35 2.20
N ILE A 28 11.90 -0.97 2.09
CA ILE A 28 11.07 -1.55 1.03
C ILE A 28 9.63 -1.05 1.15
N GLN A 29 9.05 -0.99 2.36
CA GLN A 29 7.72 -0.44 2.60
C GLN A 29 7.61 1.02 2.13
N ILE A 30 8.59 1.87 2.45
CA ILE A 30 8.62 3.28 2.00
C ILE A 30 8.61 3.36 0.47
N VAL A 31 9.44 2.55 -0.19
CA VAL A 31 9.51 2.52 -1.67
C VAL A 31 8.19 2.05 -2.27
N VAL A 32 7.60 0.98 -1.74
CA VAL A 32 6.30 0.46 -2.18
C VAL A 32 5.21 1.53 -1.99
N GLY A 33 5.20 2.22 -0.84
CA GLY A 33 4.27 3.31 -0.58
C GLY A 33 4.41 4.46 -1.58
N ALA A 34 5.65 4.86 -1.91
CA ALA A 34 5.90 5.90 -2.91
C ALA A 34 5.47 5.49 -4.34
N VAL A 35 5.68 4.22 -4.71
CA VAL A 35 5.22 3.68 -6.00
C VAL A 35 3.69 3.64 -6.06
N LEU A 36 3.03 3.17 -5.00
CA LEU A 36 1.57 3.15 -4.91
C LEU A 36 0.98 4.56 -4.92
N HIS A 37 1.62 5.52 -4.24
CA HIS A 37 1.21 6.92 -4.28
C HIS A 37 1.18 7.44 -5.71
N ARG A 38 2.26 7.23 -6.47
CA ARG A 38 2.34 7.64 -7.88
C ARG A 38 1.27 6.94 -8.72
N LEU A 39 1.06 5.65 -8.51
CA LEU A 39 0.03 4.90 -9.23
C LEU A 39 -1.37 5.44 -8.96
N PHE A 40 -1.75 5.63 -7.69
CA PHE A 40 -3.07 6.16 -7.34
C PHE A 40 -3.24 7.62 -7.74
N ALA A 41 -2.16 8.42 -7.71
CA ALA A 41 -2.17 9.80 -8.20
C ALA A 41 -2.57 9.88 -9.69
N THR A 42 -2.07 8.97 -10.52
CA THR A 42 -2.41 8.88 -11.96
C THR A 42 -3.90 8.61 -12.19
N TYR A 43 -4.55 7.86 -11.30
CA TYR A 43 -5.96 7.47 -11.42
C TYR A 43 -6.89 8.22 -10.44
N THR A 44 -6.47 9.38 -9.92
CA THR A 44 -7.22 10.20 -8.95
C THR A 44 -8.64 10.57 -9.37
N VAL A 45 -8.90 10.59 -10.67
CA VAL A 45 -10.24 10.81 -11.23
C VAL A 45 -11.19 9.62 -10.98
N PHE A 46 -10.64 8.41 -10.95
CA PHE A 46 -11.40 7.15 -10.80
C PHE A 46 -11.40 6.63 -9.36
N ILE A 47 -10.47 7.09 -8.54
CA ILE A 47 -10.22 6.58 -7.19
C ILE A 47 -10.49 7.68 -6.16
N ASP A 48 -11.10 7.33 -5.03
CA ASP A 48 -11.31 8.27 -3.93
C ASP A 48 -9.97 8.71 -3.28
N ASN A 49 -9.91 9.97 -2.82
CA ASN A 49 -8.70 10.56 -2.22
C ASN A 49 -8.17 9.80 -1.00
N ASP A 50 -9.00 8.97 -0.35
CA ASP A 50 -8.60 8.15 0.78
C ASP A 50 -7.50 7.14 0.42
N PHE A 51 -7.43 6.66 -0.83
CA PHE A 51 -6.33 5.82 -1.32
C PHE A 51 -5.00 6.56 -1.34
N VAL A 52 -5.02 7.80 -1.82
CA VAL A 52 -3.83 8.66 -1.83
C VAL A 52 -3.41 9.00 -0.39
N ARG A 53 -4.35 9.29 0.50
CA ARG A 53 -4.05 9.53 1.92
C ARG A 53 -3.44 8.30 2.58
N ALA A 54 -4.00 7.11 2.34
CA ALA A 54 -3.46 5.85 2.86
C ALA A 54 -2.00 5.64 2.45
N THR A 55 -1.61 5.98 1.21
CA THR A 55 -0.20 5.89 0.78
C THR A 55 0.74 6.85 1.53
N HIS A 56 0.28 8.06 1.89
CA HIS A 56 1.07 8.96 2.72
C HIS A 56 1.27 8.40 4.13
N PHE A 57 0.22 7.83 4.72
CA PHE A 57 0.31 7.15 6.02
C PHE A 57 1.29 5.97 5.97
N LEU A 58 1.22 5.12 4.93
CA LEU A 58 2.14 3.99 4.75
C LEU A 58 3.61 4.44 4.70
N ILE A 59 3.90 5.53 3.98
CA ILE A 59 5.24 6.12 3.90
C ILE A 59 5.67 6.67 5.28
N ALA A 60 4.79 7.41 5.95
CA ALA A 60 5.09 8.01 7.25
C ALA A 60 5.39 6.94 8.32
N VAL A 61 4.61 5.86 8.36
CA VAL A 61 4.83 4.73 9.27
C VAL A 61 6.19 4.08 9.01
N GLY A 62 6.53 3.81 7.74
CA GLY A 62 7.84 3.25 7.41
C GLY A 62 9.01 4.14 7.85
N ILE A 63 8.89 5.46 7.68
CA ILE A 63 9.92 6.41 8.16
C ILE A 63 10.08 6.33 9.68
N VAL A 64 8.97 6.33 10.43
CA VAL A 64 8.99 6.20 11.90
C VAL A 64 9.65 4.87 12.32
N LEU A 65 9.31 3.77 11.67
CA LEU A 65 9.85 2.45 11.98
C LEU A 65 11.36 2.32 11.67
N VAL A 66 11.87 3.03 10.67
CA VAL A 66 13.33 3.16 10.45
C VAL A 66 14.00 3.84 11.65
N PHE A 67 13.46 4.95 12.14
CA PHE A 67 14.01 5.63 13.32
C PHE A 67 13.92 4.76 14.58
N LEU A 68 12.82 4.04 14.77
CA LEU A 68 12.65 3.11 15.88
C LEU A 68 13.65 1.95 15.82
N SER A 69 13.98 1.48 14.62
CA SER A 69 14.99 0.44 14.42
C SER A 69 16.40 0.94 14.78
N ILE A 70 16.75 2.18 14.41
CA ILE A 70 18.00 2.85 14.84
C ILE A 70 18.06 2.98 16.36
N PHE A 71 16.95 3.39 16.98
CA PHE A 71 16.84 3.44 18.43
C PHE A 71 17.00 2.04 19.07
N GLY A 72 16.47 1.01 18.43
CA GLY A 72 16.65 -0.39 18.82
C GLY A 72 18.12 -0.80 18.85
N PHE A 73 18.87 -0.50 17.80
CA PHE A 73 20.32 -0.75 17.78
C PHE A 73 21.02 -0.10 18.99
N ALA A 74 20.73 1.17 19.26
CA ALA A 74 21.29 1.87 20.41
C ALA A 74 20.91 1.19 21.73
N ALA A 75 19.61 0.89 21.94
CA ALA A 75 19.10 0.25 23.15
C ALA A 75 19.80 -1.09 23.44
N ILE A 76 20.03 -1.90 22.39
CA ILE A 76 20.68 -3.22 22.48
C ILE A 76 22.19 -3.09 22.71
N ILE A 77 22.86 -2.18 22.00
CA ILE A 77 24.32 -1.99 22.12
C ILE A 77 24.69 -1.48 23.51
N PHE A 78 23.99 -0.45 23.98
CA PHE A 78 24.23 0.17 25.28
C PHE A 78 23.76 -0.66 26.46
N GLU A 79 23.02 -1.76 26.23
CA GLU A 79 22.49 -2.62 27.28
C GLU A 79 21.76 -1.78 28.35
N ASN A 80 20.90 -0.87 27.91
CA ASN A 80 20.10 -0.02 28.81
C ASN A 80 18.68 -0.58 28.90
N VAL A 81 18.33 -1.13 30.07
CA VAL A 81 17.03 -1.77 30.34
C VAL A 81 15.85 -0.84 30.03
N ILE A 82 15.94 0.43 30.41
CA ILE A 82 14.87 1.41 30.17
C ILE A 82 14.70 1.65 28.67
N MET A 83 15.79 1.83 27.93
CA MET A 83 15.74 2.02 26.48
C MET A 83 15.14 0.79 25.77
N ILE A 84 15.46 -0.42 26.22
CA ILE A 84 14.92 -1.66 25.67
C ILE A 84 13.39 -1.75 25.88
N PHE A 85 12.90 -1.40 27.07
CA PHE A 85 11.45 -1.37 27.32
C PHE A 85 10.74 -0.26 26.55
N LEU A 86 11.36 0.92 26.40
CA LEU A 86 10.82 1.99 25.56
C LEU A 86 10.74 1.56 24.09
N TYR A 87 11.78 0.89 23.58
CA TYR A 87 11.77 0.30 22.24
C TYR A 87 10.58 -0.65 22.05
N ALA A 88 10.38 -1.59 22.98
CA ALA A 88 9.26 -2.53 22.93
C ALA A 88 7.89 -1.82 23.00
N GLY A 89 7.76 -0.77 23.83
CA GLY A 89 6.54 0.02 23.95
C GLY A 89 6.20 0.79 22.68
N MET A 90 7.20 1.41 22.03
CA MET A 90 7.00 2.14 20.78
C MET A 90 6.59 1.21 19.63
N PHE A 91 7.23 0.03 19.49
CA PHE A 91 6.80 -0.97 18.51
C PHE A 91 5.37 -1.45 18.79
N SER A 92 5.00 -1.65 20.05
CA SER A 92 3.63 -2.05 20.43
C SER A 92 2.60 -1.00 20.00
N LEU A 93 2.92 0.30 20.13
CA LEU A 93 2.07 1.38 19.64
C LEU A 93 1.91 1.35 18.12
N VAL A 94 2.98 1.08 17.38
CA VAL A 94 2.91 0.98 15.91
C VAL A 94 2.05 -0.21 15.47
N VAL A 95 2.16 -1.38 16.12
CA VAL A 95 1.28 -2.52 15.84
C VAL A 95 -0.20 -2.14 15.96
N ILE A 96 -0.57 -1.35 16.96
CA ILE A 96 -1.97 -0.87 17.13
C ILE A 96 -2.38 0.02 15.95
N LEU A 97 -1.50 0.93 15.51
CA LEU A 97 -1.76 1.78 14.35
C LEU A 97 -1.89 0.96 13.05
N GLU A 98 -1.07 -0.07 12.87
CA GLU A 98 -1.14 -0.96 11.71
C GLU A 98 -2.45 -1.74 11.67
N ILE A 99 -2.97 -2.19 12.81
CA ILE A 99 -4.30 -2.84 12.89
C ILE A 99 -5.41 -1.87 12.46
N ILE A 100 -5.35 -0.61 12.91
CA ILE A 100 -6.32 0.42 12.49
C ILE A 100 -6.25 0.63 10.98
N LEU A 101 -5.03 0.76 10.42
CA LEU A 101 -4.83 0.92 8.99
C LEU A 101 -5.31 -0.30 8.18
N ALA A 102 -5.07 -1.51 8.67
CA ALA A 102 -5.56 -2.74 8.04
C ALA A 102 -7.09 -2.78 7.99
N SER A 103 -7.77 -2.36 9.07
CA SER A 103 -9.23 -2.27 9.10
C SER A 103 -9.78 -1.23 8.11
N ALA A 104 -9.10 -0.09 7.97
CA ALA A 104 -9.46 0.93 6.99
C ALA A 104 -9.25 0.43 5.56
N ALA A 105 -8.13 -0.23 5.28
CA ALA A 105 -7.84 -0.83 3.98
C ALA A 105 -8.89 -1.88 3.57
N PHE A 106 -9.35 -2.70 4.53
CA PHE A 106 -10.44 -3.64 4.30
C PHE A 106 -11.76 -2.95 3.94
N SER A 107 -12.09 -1.85 4.62
CA SER A 107 -13.27 -1.04 4.28
C SER A 107 -13.18 -0.47 2.86
N MET A 108 -12.00 0.00 2.47
CA MET A 108 -11.74 0.54 1.13
C MET A 108 -11.85 -0.54 0.06
N TYR A 109 -11.30 -1.74 0.31
CA TYR A 109 -11.44 -2.90 -0.57
C TYR A 109 -12.90 -3.21 -0.91
N ASN A 110 -13.76 -3.28 0.12
CA ASN A 110 -15.18 -3.57 -0.05
C ASN A 110 -15.95 -2.49 -0.83
N ARG A 111 -15.37 -1.29 -0.99
CA ARG A 111 -15.98 -0.16 -1.69
C ARG A 111 -15.44 0.03 -3.11
N VAL A 112 -14.43 -0.71 -3.55
CA VAL A 112 -13.78 -0.51 -4.85
C VAL A 112 -14.78 -0.54 -6.00
N ASP A 113 -15.62 -1.58 -6.10
CA ASP A 113 -16.54 -1.72 -7.24
C ASP A 113 -17.58 -0.60 -7.32
N SER A 114 -18.16 -0.22 -6.18
CA SER A 114 -19.17 0.84 -6.10
C SER A 114 -18.55 2.22 -6.35
N MET A 115 -17.34 2.45 -5.82
CA MET A 115 -16.55 3.64 -6.07
C MET A 115 -16.23 3.78 -7.56
N LEU A 116 -15.69 2.73 -8.19
CA LEU A 116 -15.34 2.73 -9.61
C LEU A 116 -16.57 2.97 -10.48
N THR A 117 -17.67 2.27 -10.21
CA THR A 117 -18.93 2.49 -10.94
C THR A 117 -19.36 3.95 -10.87
N ARG A 118 -19.43 4.52 -9.66
CA ARG A 118 -19.83 5.92 -9.46
C ARG A 118 -18.87 6.89 -10.17
N ARG A 119 -17.56 6.71 -10.00
CA ARG A 119 -16.54 7.63 -10.56
C ARG A 119 -16.48 7.54 -12.08
N MET A 120 -16.44 6.34 -12.65
CA MET A 120 -16.39 6.14 -14.11
C MET A 120 -17.64 6.71 -14.82
N ASN A 121 -18.82 6.63 -14.20
CA ASN A 121 -20.04 7.25 -14.75
C ASN A 121 -19.89 8.78 -14.88
N VAL A 122 -19.32 9.45 -13.88
CA VAL A 122 -19.05 10.90 -13.96
C VAL A 122 -18.03 11.21 -15.05
N VAL A 123 -16.98 10.39 -15.15
CA VAL A 123 -15.90 10.60 -16.12
C VAL A 123 -16.38 10.44 -17.55
N ILE A 124 -17.18 9.39 -17.85
CA ILE A 124 -17.70 9.19 -19.19
C ILE A 124 -18.68 10.30 -19.57
N GLN A 125 -19.53 10.76 -18.64
CA GLN A 125 -20.43 11.90 -18.88
C GLN A 125 -19.68 13.19 -19.22
N GLN A 126 -18.58 13.46 -18.52
CA GLN A 126 -17.79 14.68 -18.68
C GLN A 126 -16.68 14.56 -19.74
N PHE A 127 -16.61 13.44 -20.45
CA PHE A 127 -15.50 13.14 -21.36
C PHE A 127 -15.27 14.21 -22.44
N HIS A 128 -16.32 14.80 -23.00
CA HIS A 128 -16.19 15.81 -24.05
C HIS A 128 -16.13 17.25 -23.51
N THR A 129 -16.48 17.49 -22.25
CA THR A 129 -16.57 18.82 -21.65
C THR A 129 -15.36 19.16 -20.77
N ASP A 130 -14.78 18.15 -20.11
CA ASP A 130 -13.62 18.32 -19.23
C ASP A 130 -12.38 17.66 -19.84
N ARG A 131 -11.36 18.49 -20.12
CA ARG A 131 -10.10 18.03 -20.71
C ARG A 131 -9.37 17.04 -19.80
N PHE A 132 -9.40 17.22 -18.49
CA PHE A 132 -8.73 16.36 -17.53
C PHE A 132 -9.41 14.98 -17.50
N MET A 133 -10.74 14.94 -17.41
CA MET A 133 -11.52 13.68 -17.48
C MET A 133 -11.26 12.93 -18.78
N ARG A 134 -11.21 13.65 -19.92
CA ARG A 134 -10.88 13.09 -21.22
C ARG A 134 -9.51 12.41 -21.25
N VAL A 135 -8.48 13.13 -20.80
CA VAL A 135 -7.10 12.62 -20.80
C VAL A 135 -6.96 11.42 -19.87
N SER A 136 -7.56 11.48 -18.68
CA SER A 136 -7.53 10.39 -17.71
C SER A 136 -8.23 9.13 -18.23
N PHE A 137 -9.39 9.26 -18.88
CA PHE A 137 -10.10 8.10 -19.42
C PHE A 137 -9.39 7.50 -20.64
N ASN A 138 -8.88 8.35 -21.54
CA ASN A 138 -8.05 7.87 -22.65
C ASN A 138 -6.81 7.12 -22.15
N HIS A 139 -6.16 7.63 -21.10
CA HIS A 139 -5.02 6.95 -20.48
C HIS A 139 -5.42 5.59 -19.91
N MET A 140 -6.53 5.49 -19.17
CA MET A 140 -7.00 4.21 -18.64
C MET A 140 -7.32 3.20 -19.74
N GLN A 141 -8.04 3.62 -20.79
CA GLN A 141 -8.40 2.76 -21.91
C GLN A 141 -7.17 2.20 -22.63
N ASN A 142 -6.18 3.05 -22.92
CA ASN A 142 -4.91 2.63 -23.52
C ASN A 142 -4.11 1.71 -22.58
N SER A 143 -3.93 2.11 -21.33
CA SER A 143 -3.11 1.37 -20.35
C SER A 143 -3.71 -0.01 -20.02
N MET A 144 -5.03 -0.12 -20.04
CA MET A 144 -5.75 -1.34 -19.69
C MET A 144 -6.37 -2.05 -20.89
N ASN A 145 -6.12 -1.61 -22.12
CA ASN A 145 -6.68 -2.20 -23.35
C ASN A 145 -8.18 -2.53 -23.20
N CYS A 146 -8.97 -1.52 -22.82
CA CYS A 146 -10.39 -1.64 -22.50
C CYS A 146 -11.17 -0.48 -23.13
N CYS A 147 -12.49 -0.62 -23.26
CA CYS A 147 -13.34 0.43 -23.78
C CYS A 147 -14.68 0.52 -23.04
N GLY A 148 -15.07 1.76 -22.70
CA GLY A 148 -16.27 2.04 -21.90
C GLY A 148 -16.10 1.61 -20.44
N ILE A 149 -17.21 1.55 -19.70
CA ILE A 149 -17.21 1.17 -18.29
C ILE A 149 -17.32 -0.35 -18.19
N GLN A 150 -18.43 -0.91 -18.66
CA GLN A 150 -18.71 -2.35 -18.75
C GLN A 150 -18.48 -2.86 -20.18
N SER A 151 -18.74 -2.03 -21.18
CA SER A 151 -18.50 -2.36 -22.59
C SER A 151 -18.40 -1.11 -23.46
N TYR A 152 -17.95 -1.25 -24.71
CA TYR A 152 -17.92 -0.14 -25.65
C TYR A 152 -19.30 0.50 -25.92
N VAL A 153 -20.39 -0.23 -25.69
CA VAL A 153 -21.79 0.24 -25.85
C VAL A 153 -22.09 1.41 -24.91
N ASP A 154 -21.37 1.54 -23.80
CA ASP A 154 -21.51 2.67 -22.89
C ASP A 154 -21.30 4.01 -23.62
N TRP A 155 -20.41 4.06 -24.62
CA TRP A 155 -20.23 5.28 -25.42
C TRP A 155 -21.48 5.68 -26.17
N THR A 156 -22.21 4.72 -26.76
CA THR A 156 -23.49 4.99 -27.44
C THR A 156 -24.56 5.45 -26.45
N ASN A 157 -24.54 4.96 -25.21
CA ASN A 157 -25.50 5.36 -24.19
C ASN A 157 -25.26 6.78 -23.67
N PHE A 158 -24.00 7.17 -23.47
CA PHE A 158 -23.64 8.48 -22.93
C PHE A 158 -23.50 9.55 -24.02
N HIS A 159 -23.06 9.18 -25.22
CA HIS A 159 -22.75 10.07 -26.33
C HIS A 159 -23.21 9.45 -27.67
N PRO A 160 -24.54 9.31 -27.90
CA PRO A 160 -25.09 8.58 -29.05
C PRO A 160 -24.67 9.13 -30.42
N ASP A 161 -24.41 10.43 -30.51
CA ASP A 161 -24.06 11.13 -31.75
C ASP A 161 -22.54 11.33 -31.92
N ARG A 162 -21.71 10.61 -31.16
CA ARG A 162 -20.26 10.76 -31.19
C ARG A 162 -19.58 9.45 -31.60
N GLU A 163 -18.51 9.60 -32.37
CA GLU A 163 -17.60 8.49 -32.63
C GLU A 163 -16.87 8.04 -31.37
N LEU A 164 -16.50 6.76 -31.33
CA LEU A 164 -15.69 6.21 -30.26
C LEU A 164 -14.35 6.95 -30.16
N PRO A 165 -13.84 7.22 -28.94
CA PRO A 165 -12.54 7.84 -28.77
C PRO A 165 -11.44 6.93 -29.31
N SER A 166 -10.36 7.52 -29.81
CA SER A 166 -9.27 6.74 -30.41
C SER A 166 -8.60 5.74 -29.46
N SER A 167 -8.63 6.02 -28.15
CA SER A 167 -8.15 5.12 -27.11
C SER A 167 -9.02 3.88 -26.88
N CYS A 168 -10.26 3.89 -27.37
CA CYS A 168 -11.13 2.72 -27.34
C CYS A 168 -10.83 1.75 -28.49
N CYS A 169 -10.17 2.21 -29.56
CA CYS A 169 -9.97 1.45 -30.80
C CYS A 169 -8.71 0.60 -30.71
N ARG A 170 -8.86 -0.73 -30.79
CA ARG A 170 -7.75 -1.68 -30.85
C ARG A 170 -7.04 -1.65 -32.20
N ARG A 171 -7.80 -1.50 -33.28
CA ARG A 171 -7.33 -1.39 -34.67
C ARG A 171 -8.24 -0.47 -35.46
N TYR A 172 -7.68 0.04 -36.55
CA TYR A 172 -8.39 0.80 -37.58
C TYR A 172 -8.32 0.02 -38.89
N GLU A 173 -9.25 -0.90 -39.09
CA GLU A 173 -9.41 -1.69 -40.32
C GLU A 173 -10.88 -1.54 -40.73
N GLU A 174 -11.14 -0.73 -41.76
CA GLU A 174 -12.50 -0.32 -42.20
C GLU A 174 -13.38 0.38 -41.13
N GLY A 175 -12.75 0.91 -40.07
CA GLY A 175 -13.44 1.58 -38.97
C GLY A 175 -12.74 1.32 -37.63
N CYS A 176 -13.23 1.95 -36.56
CA CYS A 176 -12.75 1.66 -35.21
C CYS A 176 -13.24 0.28 -34.75
N MET A 177 -12.32 -0.66 -34.53
CA MET A 177 -12.64 -1.91 -33.83
C MET A 177 -12.43 -1.70 -32.32
N PRO A 178 -13.49 -1.60 -31.50
CA PRO A 178 -13.34 -1.32 -30.08
C PRO A 178 -12.71 -2.48 -29.31
N HIS A 179 -12.08 -2.18 -28.18
CA HIS A 179 -11.80 -3.20 -27.17
C HIS A 179 -13.10 -3.82 -26.65
N GLU A 180 -13.20 -5.16 -26.66
CA GLU A 180 -14.41 -5.88 -26.25
C GLU A 180 -14.70 -5.76 -24.74
N ARG A 181 -13.66 -5.66 -23.92
CA ARG A 181 -13.78 -5.59 -22.46
C ARG A 181 -13.97 -4.15 -21.95
N GLY A 182 -14.89 -3.97 -21.01
CA GLY A 182 -15.03 -2.74 -20.22
C GLY A 182 -13.84 -2.46 -19.32
N CYS A 183 -13.66 -1.20 -18.93
CA CYS A 183 -12.56 -0.79 -18.06
C CYS A 183 -12.80 -1.04 -16.56
N HIS A 184 -14.05 -1.29 -16.14
CA HIS A 184 -14.39 -1.49 -14.73
C HIS A 184 -13.70 -2.72 -14.14
N ALA A 185 -13.87 -3.90 -14.75
CA ALA A 185 -13.26 -5.14 -14.29
C ALA A 185 -11.72 -5.09 -14.18
N PRO A 186 -10.94 -4.72 -15.23
CA PRO A 186 -9.48 -4.66 -15.12
C PRO A 186 -9.00 -3.60 -14.12
N MET A 187 -9.74 -2.50 -13.94
CA MET A 187 -9.41 -1.50 -12.93
C MET A 187 -9.71 -2.00 -11.52
N SER A 188 -10.82 -2.71 -11.32
CA SER A 188 -11.17 -3.33 -10.04
C SER A 188 -10.14 -4.40 -9.66
N ASP A 189 -9.76 -5.27 -10.59
CA ASP A 189 -8.71 -6.28 -10.40
C ASP A 189 -7.36 -5.64 -10.09
N PHE A 190 -7.00 -4.56 -10.80
CA PHE A 190 -5.78 -3.80 -10.55
C PHE A 190 -5.75 -3.26 -9.11
N MET A 191 -6.85 -2.64 -8.66
CA MET A 191 -6.96 -2.13 -7.30
C MET A 191 -6.94 -3.27 -6.27
N GLY A 192 -7.74 -4.32 -6.48
CA GLY A 192 -7.81 -5.47 -5.59
C GLY A 192 -6.46 -6.16 -5.40
N SER A 193 -5.72 -6.39 -6.49
CA SER A 193 -4.38 -6.98 -6.46
C SER A 193 -3.39 -6.13 -5.65
N ARG A 194 -3.43 -4.81 -5.81
CA ARG A 194 -2.53 -3.90 -5.07
C ARG A 194 -2.93 -3.79 -3.60
N ILE A 195 -4.21 -3.78 -3.28
CA ILE A 195 -4.69 -3.82 -1.88
C ILE A 195 -4.28 -5.14 -1.21
N HIS A 196 -4.41 -6.27 -1.90
CA HIS A 196 -3.97 -7.57 -1.39
C HIS A 196 -2.46 -7.60 -1.13
N MET A 197 -1.65 -7.01 -2.01
CA MET A 197 -0.20 -6.85 -1.81
C MET A 197 0.12 -6.03 -0.55
N ILE A 198 -0.62 -4.94 -0.30
CA ILE A 198 -0.47 -4.14 0.93
C ILE A 198 -0.84 -4.99 2.16
N ALA A 199 -1.99 -5.66 2.14
CA ALA A 199 -2.47 -6.45 3.28
C ALA A 199 -1.49 -7.57 3.66
N THR A 200 -0.95 -8.29 2.67
CA THR A 200 0.06 -9.33 2.90
C THR A 200 1.37 -8.75 3.42
N GLY A 201 1.84 -7.61 2.87
CA GLY A 201 3.03 -6.91 3.35
C GLY A 201 2.89 -6.43 4.80
N THR A 202 1.80 -5.75 5.15
CA THR A 202 1.52 -5.29 6.52
C THR A 202 1.44 -6.47 7.49
N THR A 203 0.82 -7.59 7.10
CA THR A 203 0.77 -8.78 7.96
C THR A 203 2.17 -9.30 8.29
N ILE A 204 3.07 -9.36 7.31
CA ILE A 204 4.46 -9.78 7.52
C ILE A 204 5.15 -8.82 8.50
N ILE A 205 4.98 -7.51 8.31
CA ILE A 205 5.59 -6.49 9.17
C ILE A 205 5.12 -6.65 10.62
N VAL A 206 3.81 -6.78 10.87
CA VAL A 206 3.26 -7.02 12.21
C VAL A 206 3.91 -8.25 12.88
N VAL A 207 4.05 -9.36 12.15
CA VAL A 207 4.67 -10.58 12.68
C VAL A 207 6.13 -10.31 13.08
N PHE A 208 6.90 -9.64 12.23
CA PHE A 208 8.29 -9.26 12.54
C PHE A 208 8.38 -8.31 13.74
N GLN A 209 7.49 -7.33 13.84
CA GLN A 209 7.43 -6.40 14.98
C GLN A 209 7.15 -7.15 16.28
N VAL A 210 6.20 -8.08 16.29
CA VAL A 210 5.88 -8.90 17.47
C VAL A 210 7.09 -9.74 17.92
N VAL A 211 7.82 -10.34 16.98
CA VAL A 211 9.06 -11.07 17.29
C VAL A 211 10.11 -10.13 17.92
N CYS A 212 10.28 -8.93 17.38
CA CYS A 212 11.18 -7.91 17.94
C CYS A 212 10.77 -7.48 19.35
N ILE A 213 9.47 -7.29 19.60
CA ILE A 213 8.94 -6.93 20.91
C ILE A 213 9.23 -8.05 21.93
N ILE A 214 8.89 -9.30 21.59
CA ILE A 214 9.08 -10.45 22.50
C ILE A 214 10.56 -10.61 22.85
N THR A 215 11.44 -10.57 21.84
CA THR A 215 12.89 -10.72 22.05
C THR A 215 13.50 -9.56 22.83
N ALA A 216 13.05 -8.32 22.61
CA ALA A 216 13.46 -7.16 23.39
C ALA A 216 13.03 -7.29 24.86
N ILE A 217 11.79 -7.70 25.13
CA ILE A 217 11.30 -7.91 26.50
C ILE A 217 12.12 -8.99 27.21
N ILE A 218 12.40 -10.10 26.54
CA ILE A 218 13.24 -11.18 27.10
C ILE A 218 14.63 -10.65 27.43
N MET A 219 15.27 -9.89 26.53
CA MET A 219 16.58 -9.31 26.77
C MET A 219 16.55 -8.33 27.95
N GLY A 220 15.57 -7.42 28.00
CA GLY A 220 15.41 -6.45 29.08
C GLY A 220 15.23 -7.12 30.45
N ALA A 221 14.36 -8.14 30.53
CA ALA A 221 14.15 -8.89 31.77
C ALA A 221 15.38 -9.69 32.21
N ARG A 222 16.14 -10.26 31.27
CA ARG A 222 17.40 -10.95 31.58
C ARG A 222 18.47 -9.98 32.07
N LEU A 223 18.54 -8.80 31.48
CA LEU A 223 19.52 -7.78 31.83
C LEU A 223 19.23 -7.13 33.18
N SER A 224 17.95 -7.02 33.59
CA SER A 224 17.59 -6.52 34.93
C SER A 224 17.92 -7.49 36.09
N LEU A 225 18.23 -8.76 35.78
CA LEU A 225 18.56 -9.80 36.77
C LEU A 225 20.07 -10.01 36.95
N VAL A 226 20.90 -9.39 36.11
CA VAL A 226 22.37 -9.50 36.12
C VAL A 226 22.96 -8.29 36.83
#